data_AF-A0A6P6NXL2-F1
#
_entry.id   AF-A0A6P6NXL2-F1
#
_cell.length_a   1.000
_cell.length_b   1.000
_cell.length_c   1.000
_cell.angle_alpha   90.00
_cell.angle_beta   90.00
_cell.angle_gamma   90.00
#
_symmetry.space_group_name_H-M   'P 1'
#
loop_
_entity.id
_entity.type
_entity.pdbx_description
1 polymer ?
#
loop_
_entity_poly.entity_id
_entity_poly.type
_entity_poly.pdbx_seq_one_letter_code
_entity_poly.pdbx_strand_id
1 'polypeptide(L)'
;MATVTELKSALRETLEARGVLGQLKARIRAEVFSALDDESTPRPPLSHENLLINELIREYLQFNKYQYTASVLTAESGQPEVPLDREFVANELNVTEDSSVKAVPLLYGLLHHFLSSKEEHTGKLFLRGSATVPSQEPHGHRSAES
;
A
#
# COMPACT_ATOMS: atom_id res chain seq x y z
N MET A 1 -5.46 -33.09 30.44
CA MET A 1 -6.66 -32.73 29.65
C MET A 1 -6.37 -31.38 29.04
N ALA A 2 -6.45 -31.24 27.71
CA ALA A 2 -6.20 -29.95 27.06
C ALA A 2 -7.23 -28.94 27.55
N THR A 3 -6.78 -27.79 28.05
CA THR A 3 -7.67 -26.73 28.51
C THR A 3 -8.31 -26.02 27.32
N VAL A 4 -9.50 -25.44 27.52
CA VAL A 4 -10.19 -24.65 26.47
C VAL A 4 -9.29 -23.55 25.90
N THR A 5 -8.39 -23.02 26.73
CA THR A 5 -7.41 -21.99 26.37
C THR A 5 -6.34 -22.52 25.43
N GLU A 6 -5.79 -23.71 25.69
CA GLU A 6 -4.82 -24.38 24.80
C GLU A 6 -5.45 -24.70 23.44
N LEU A 7 -6.70 -25.17 23.44
CA LEU A 7 -7.43 -25.44 22.20
C LEU A 7 -7.66 -24.16 21.39
N LYS A 8 -8.04 -23.05 22.04
CA LYS A 8 -8.15 -21.73 21.39
C LYS A 8 -6.83 -21.27 20.80
N SER A 9 -5.73 -21.43 21.53
CA SER A 9 -4.40 -21.00 21.07
C SER A 9 -3.95 -21.82 19.86
N ALA A 10 -4.07 -23.14 19.93
CA ALA A 10 -3.71 -24.04 18.83
C ALA A 10 -4.56 -23.78 17.57
N LEU A 11 -5.86 -23.50 17.72
CA LEU A 11 -6.72 -23.14 16.60
C LEU A 11 -6.32 -21.80 15.98
N ARG A 12 -6.00 -20.81 16.81
CA ARG A 12 -5.55 -19.48 16.35
C ARG A 12 -4.25 -19.60 15.55
N GLU A 13 -3.25 -20.29 16.10
CA GLU A 13 -1.96 -20.54 15.43
C GLU A 13 -2.15 -21.28 14.11
N THR A 14 -3.03 -22.28 14.08
CA THR A 14 -3.33 -23.02 12.84
C THR A 14 -3.97 -22.12 11.79
N LEU A 15 -4.93 -21.27 12.17
CA LEU A 15 -5.58 -20.34 11.25
C LEU A 15 -4.65 -19.20 10.81
N GLU A 16 -3.71 -18.77 11.66
CA GLU A 16 -2.64 -17.83 11.33
C GLU A 16 -1.64 -18.44 10.35
N ALA A 17 -1.15 -19.66 10.60
CA ALA A 17 -0.23 -20.36 9.72
C ALA A 17 -0.82 -20.66 8.34
N ARG A 18 -2.13 -20.95 8.27
CA ARG A 18 -2.84 -21.12 7.00
C ARG A 18 -3.21 -19.80 6.32
N GLY A 19 -2.97 -18.65 6.96
CA GLY A 19 -3.33 -17.32 6.45
C GLY A 19 -4.83 -16.98 6.50
N VAL A 20 -5.69 -17.93 6.87
CA VAL A 20 -7.15 -17.75 6.95
C VAL A 20 -7.52 -16.68 7.98
N LEU A 21 -6.84 -16.62 9.12
CA LEU A 21 -7.11 -15.59 10.13
C LEU A 21 -6.73 -14.19 9.61
N GLY A 22 -5.69 -14.10 8.77
CA GLY A 22 -5.30 -12.87 8.08
C GLY A 22 -6.37 -12.39 7.12
N GLN A 23 -6.90 -13.31 6.29
CA GLN A 23 -8.01 -13.02 5.37
C GLN A 23 -9.24 -12.49 6.09
N LEU A 24 -9.64 -13.17 7.17
CA LEU A 24 -10.83 -12.79 7.93
C LEU A 24 -10.67 -11.39 8.53
N LYS A 25 -9.50 -11.10 9.13
CA LYS A 25 -9.18 -9.77 9.68
C LYS A 25 -9.17 -8.69 8.59
N ALA A 26 -8.60 -8.98 7.42
CA ALA A 26 -8.56 -8.04 6.29
C ALA A 26 -9.97 -7.71 5.77
N ARG A 27 -10.81 -8.74 5.58
CA ARG A 27 -12.20 -8.54 5.17
C ARG A 27 -13.02 -7.79 6.21
N ILE A 28 -12.86 -8.10 7.49
CA ILE A 28 -13.50 -7.35 8.58
C ILE A 28 -13.05 -5.89 8.54
N ARG A 29 -11.76 -5.60 8.34
CA ARG A 29 -11.28 -4.21 8.21
C ARG A 29 -11.94 -3.51 7.03
N ALA A 30 -11.99 -4.13 5.86
CA ALA A 30 -12.64 -3.56 4.68
C ALA A 30 -14.13 -3.26 4.92
N GLU A 31 -14.87 -4.21 5.50
CA GLU A 31 -16.30 -4.03 5.83
C GLU A 31 -16.52 -2.97 6.90
N VAL A 32 -15.70 -2.94 7.96
CA VAL A 32 -15.78 -1.90 8.99
C VAL A 32 -15.49 -0.53 8.39
N PHE A 33 -14.48 -0.42 7.53
CA PHE A 33 -14.16 0.83 6.85
C PHE A 33 -15.30 1.24 5.93
N SER A 34 -15.86 0.31 5.13
CA SER A 34 -17.01 0.57 4.26
C SER A 34 -18.26 0.99 5.05
N ALA A 35 -18.49 0.44 6.24
CA ALA A 35 -19.62 0.80 7.08
C ALA A 35 -19.44 2.12 7.83
N LEU A 36 -18.18 2.55 8.03
CA LEU A 36 -17.83 3.85 8.58
C LEU A 36 -17.65 4.93 7.50
N ASP A 37 -17.52 4.54 6.23
CA ASP A 37 -17.36 5.46 5.10
C ASP A 37 -18.68 6.26 4.96
N ASP A 38 -18.59 7.56 5.23
CA ASP A 38 -19.69 8.48 5.02
C ASP A 38 -19.76 8.76 3.52
N GLU A 39 -20.65 8.05 2.80
CA GLU A 39 -20.92 8.17 1.35
C GLU A 39 -21.18 9.62 0.89
N SER A 40 -21.40 10.55 1.82
CA SER A 40 -21.53 11.99 1.55
C SER A 40 -20.19 12.69 1.27
N THR A 41 -19.06 12.06 1.60
CA THR A 41 -17.72 12.59 1.31
C THR A 41 -17.17 11.99 0.03
N PRO A 42 -16.94 12.79 -1.04
CA PRO A 42 -16.34 12.24 -2.25
C PRO A 42 -14.93 11.75 -1.94
N ARG A 43 -14.68 10.46 -2.19
CA ARG A 43 -13.36 9.85 -2.02
C ARG A 43 -12.32 10.72 -2.76
N PRO A 44 -11.21 11.11 -2.11
CA PRO A 44 -10.20 11.93 -2.76
C PRO A 44 -9.77 11.27 -4.08
N PRO A 45 -9.70 12.03 -5.19
CA PRO A 45 -9.31 11.46 -6.46
C PRO A 45 -7.89 10.89 -6.35
N LEU A 46 -7.70 9.66 -6.81
CA LEU A 46 -6.38 9.03 -6.86
C LEU A 46 -5.49 9.84 -7.81
N SER A 47 -4.52 10.56 -7.27
CA SER A 47 -3.57 11.34 -8.06
C SER A 47 -2.67 10.42 -8.89
N HIS A 48 -2.11 10.94 -9.98
CA HIS A 48 -1.14 10.21 -10.81
C HIS A 48 0.05 9.72 -9.98
N GLU A 49 0.57 10.57 -9.08
CA GLU A 49 1.67 10.20 -8.18
C GLU A 49 1.27 9.05 -7.25
N ASN A 50 0.09 9.11 -6.64
CA ASN A 50 -0.39 8.03 -5.77
C ASN A 50 -0.65 6.74 -6.53
N LEU A 51 -1.11 6.82 -7.78
CA LEU A 51 -1.29 5.65 -8.65
C LEU A 51 0.06 4.94 -8.87
N LEU A 52 1.11 5.68 -9.25
CA LEU A 52 2.44 5.12 -9.46
C LEU A 52 3.04 4.55 -8.16
N ILE A 53 2.92 5.29 -7.05
CA ILE A 53 3.38 4.83 -5.72
C ILE A 53 2.68 3.52 -5.34
N ASN A 54 1.37 3.47 -5.49
CA ASN A 54 0.60 2.28 -5.11
C ASN A 54 0.90 1.09 -6.02
N GLU A 55 1.17 1.28 -7.32
CA GLU A 55 1.65 0.18 -8.18
C GLU A 55 3.02 -0.34 -7.74
N LEU A 56 3.98 0.52 -7.41
CA LEU A 56 5.29 0.09 -6.89
C LEU A 56 5.13 -0.72 -5.59
N ILE A 57 4.24 -0.28 -4.69
CA ILE A 57 3.94 -1.00 -3.45
C ILE A 57 3.23 -2.33 -3.77
N ARG A 58 2.22 -2.33 -4.63
CA ARG A 58 1.48 -3.52 -5.03
C ARG A 58 2.40 -4.59 -5.60
N GLU A 59 3.30 -4.22 -6.51
CA GLU A 59 4.30 -5.12 -7.08
C GLU A 59 5.23 -5.70 -6.00
N TYR A 60 5.76 -4.84 -5.11
CA TYR A 60 6.57 -5.27 -3.96
C TYR A 60 5.83 -6.29 -3.08
N LEU A 61 4.57 -6.02 -2.74
CA LEU A 61 3.75 -6.90 -1.91
C LEU A 61 3.50 -8.24 -2.60
N GLN A 62 3.19 -8.23 -3.91
CA GLN A 62 2.94 -9.45 -4.69
C GLN A 62 4.19 -10.33 -4.77
N PHE A 63 5.36 -9.72 -5.04
CA PHE A 63 6.64 -10.43 -5.08
C PHE A 63 6.96 -11.12 -3.75
N ASN A 64 6.77 -10.41 -2.63
CA ASN A 64 7.02 -10.92 -1.27
C ASN A 64 5.86 -11.78 -0.70
N LYS A 65 4.86 -12.12 -1.52
CA LYS A 65 3.71 -12.96 -1.14
C LYS A 65 2.78 -12.37 -0.08
N TYR A 66 2.72 -11.04 0.03
CA TYR A 66 1.81 -10.30 0.91
C TYR A 66 0.46 -10.04 0.25
N GLN A 67 -0.18 -11.10 -0.27
CA GLN A 67 -1.39 -11.01 -1.11
C GLN A 67 -2.56 -10.32 -0.40
N TYR A 68 -2.72 -10.55 0.90
CA TYR A 68 -3.82 -9.96 1.67
C TYR A 68 -3.66 -8.45 1.84
N THR A 69 -2.43 -7.99 2.09
CA THR A 69 -2.13 -6.56 2.19
C THR A 69 -2.34 -5.87 0.85
N ALA A 70 -1.95 -6.50 -0.26
CA ALA A 70 -2.17 -5.96 -1.59
C ALA A 70 -3.67 -5.82 -1.94
N SER A 71 -4.49 -6.78 -1.50
CA SER A 71 -5.95 -6.71 -1.68
C SER A 71 -6.55 -5.54 -0.89
N VAL A 72 -6.16 -5.37 0.37
CA VAL A 72 -6.62 -4.24 1.19
C VAL A 72 -6.18 -2.91 0.60
N LEU A 73 -4.91 -2.79 0.19
CA LEU A 73 -4.39 -1.58 -0.46
C LEU A 73 -5.21 -1.20 -1.69
N THR A 74 -5.56 -2.17 -2.53
CA THR A 74 -6.34 -1.94 -3.76
C THR A 74 -7.74 -1.44 -3.43
N ALA A 75 -8.41 -2.04 -2.44
CA ALA A 75 -9.74 -1.62 -2.01
C ALA A 75 -9.75 -0.23 -1.35
N GLU A 76 -8.76 0.07 -0.51
CA GLU A 76 -8.65 1.33 0.23
C GLU A 76 -8.24 2.50 -0.69
N SER A 77 -7.30 2.28 -1.60
CA SER A 77 -6.79 3.34 -2.50
C SER A 77 -7.71 3.69 -3.66
N GLY A 78 -8.72 2.85 -3.96
CA GLY A 78 -9.54 3.00 -5.16
C GLY A 78 -8.75 2.75 -6.45
N GLN A 79 -7.62 2.07 -6.37
CA GLN A 79 -6.79 1.71 -7.51
C GLN A 79 -7.45 0.60 -8.35
N PRO A 80 -7.27 0.58 -9.68
CA PRO A 80 -7.80 -0.49 -10.51
C PRO A 80 -7.34 -1.88 -10.05
N GLU A 81 -8.24 -2.88 -10.09
CA GLU A 81 -7.91 -4.27 -9.74
C GLU A 81 -6.88 -4.89 -10.69
N VAL A 82 -6.94 -4.49 -11.96
CA VAL A 82 -5.95 -4.88 -12.96
C VAL A 82 -4.69 -4.05 -12.73
N PRO A 83 -3.52 -4.69 -12.49
CA PRO A 83 -2.26 -3.97 -12.36
C PRO A 83 -1.93 -3.19 -13.62
N LEU A 84 -1.27 -2.03 -13.46
CA LEU A 84 -0.72 -1.31 -14.61
C LEU A 84 0.39 -2.13 -15.26
N ASP A 85 0.59 -1.89 -16.55
CA ASP A 85 1.72 -2.47 -17.26
C ASP A 85 3.05 -2.00 -16.67
N ARG A 86 3.97 -2.93 -16.46
CA ARG A 86 5.24 -2.62 -15.81
C ARG A 86 6.08 -1.69 -16.65
N GLU A 87 6.07 -1.87 -17.98
CA GLU A 87 6.80 -0.99 -18.90
C GLU A 87 6.26 0.45 -18.83
N PHE A 88 4.95 0.62 -18.68
CA PHE A 88 4.34 1.92 -18.44
C PHE A 88 4.87 2.58 -17.15
N VAL A 89 4.87 1.86 -16.03
CA VAL A 89 5.36 2.38 -14.74
C VAL A 89 6.86 2.72 -14.80
N ALA A 90 7.67 1.87 -15.44
CA ALA A 90 9.09 2.12 -15.62
C ALA A 90 9.35 3.39 -16.46
N ASN A 91 8.60 3.57 -17.54
CA ASN A 91 8.70 4.75 -18.40
C ASN A 91 8.30 6.04 -17.67
N GLU A 92 7.21 6.03 -16.91
CA GLU A 92 6.78 7.17 -16.09
C GLU A 92 7.84 7.58 -15.05
N LEU A 93 8.55 6.59 -14.50
CA LEU A 93 9.64 6.83 -13.54
C LEU A 93 10.99 7.13 -14.22
N ASN A 94 11.04 7.17 -15.55
CA ASN A 94 12.26 7.32 -16.35
C ASN A 94 13.35 6.28 -16.00
N VAL A 95 12.94 5.04 -15.74
CA VAL A 95 13.82 3.91 -15.42
C VAL A 95 13.97 3.02 -16.64
N THR A 96 15.21 2.69 -17.00
CA THR A 96 15.49 1.64 -17.99
C THR A 96 15.82 0.34 -17.29
N GLU A 97 15.09 -0.72 -17.59
CA GLU A 97 15.29 -2.03 -16.98
C GLU A 97 16.24 -2.89 -17.82
N ASP A 98 17.32 -3.38 -17.21
CA ASP A 98 18.09 -4.49 -17.78
C ASP A 98 17.40 -5.83 -17.45
N SER A 99 17.75 -6.88 -18.17
CA SER A 99 17.23 -8.25 -18.05
C SER A 99 17.30 -8.79 -16.62
N SER A 100 18.27 -8.34 -15.82
CA SER A 100 18.43 -8.68 -14.40
C SER A 100 17.41 -7.99 -13.48
N VAL A 101 16.95 -6.79 -13.83
CA VAL A 101 15.99 -5.98 -13.03
C VAL A 101 14.56 -6.47 -13.23
N LYS A 102 14.23 -7.05 -14.39
CA LYS A 102 12.92 -7.65 -14.68
C LYS A 102 12.54 -8.81 -13.74
N ALA A 103 13.52 -9.40 -13.05
CA ALA A 103 13.31 -10.51 -12.11
C ALA A 103 12.87 -10.08 -10.71
N VAL A 104 12.95 -8.79 -10.38
CA VAL A 104 12.63 -8.22 -9.05
C VAL A 104 11.70 -7.01 -9.18
N PRO A 105 10.98 -6.58 -8.14
CA PRO A 105 10.15 -5.38 -8.21
C PRO A 105 10.97 -4.14 -8.57
N LEU A 106 10.38 -3.20 -9.32
CA LEU A 106 11.00 -1.91 -9.69
C LEU A 106 11.54 -1.17 -8.46
N LEU A 107 10.83 -1.27 -7.34
CA LEU A 107 11.23 -0.67 -6.07
C LEU A 107 12.61 -1.15 -5.58
N TYR A 108 13.00 -2.39 -5.87
CA TYR A 108 14.33 -2.91 -5.51
C TYR A 108 15.42 -2.25 -6.37
N GLY A 109 15.17 -2.10 -7.68
CA GLY A 109 16.09 -1.43 -8.60
C GLY A 109 16.29 0.04 -8.24
N LEU A 110 15.20 0.75 -7.95
CA LEU A 110 15.23 2.13 -7.47
C LEU A 110 16.06 2.25 -6.18
N LEU A 111 15.79 1.39 -5.20
CA LEU A 111 16.53 1.40 -3.93
C LEU A 111 18.03 1.14 -4.16
N HIS A 112 18.37 0.16 -5.00
CA HIS A 112 19.75 -0.14 -5.33
C HIS A 112 20.47 1.06 -5.95
N HIS A 113 19.85 1.73 -6.93
CA HIS A 113 20.39 2.94 -7.55
C HIS A 113 20.71 4.03 -6.52
N PHE A 114 19.80 4.32 -5.58
CA PHE A 114 20.05 5.33 -4.54
C PHE A 114 21.09 4.91 -3.50
N LEU A 115 21.22 3.61 -3.19
CA LEU A 115 22.24 3.11 -2.28
C LEU A 115 23.63 3.14 -2.91
N SER A 116 23.76 2.74 -4.18
CA SER A 116 25.03 2.77 -4.93
C SER A 116 25.48 4.19 -5.26
N SER A 117 24.56 5.10 -5.57
CA SER A 117 24.90 6.52 -5.81
C SER A 117 25.57 7.20 -4.60
N LYS A 118 25.29 6.72 -3.39
CA LYS A 118 25.89 7.21 -2.15
C LYS A 118 27.39 6.88 -2.03
N GLU A 119 27.87 5.87 -2.76
CA GLU A 119 29.29 5.50 -2.81
C GLU A 119 30.10 6.39 -3.77
N GLU A 120 29.46 6.95 -4.81
CA GLU A 120 30.13 7.80 -5.80
C GLU A 120 29.97 9.31 -5.56
N HIS A 121 28.88 9.78 -4.96
CA HIS A 121 28.62 11.20 -4.73
C HIS A 121 28.26 11.47 -3.26
N THR A 122 29.19 12.10 -2.52
CA THR A 122 29.06 12.55 -1.13
C THR A 122 28.11 13.75 -0.95
N GLY A 123 27.05 13.84 -1.74
CA GLY A 123 25.99 14.85 -1.61
C GLY A 123 24.67 14.19 -1.21
N LYS A 124 24.06 14.62 -0.10
CA LYS A 124 22.70 14.15 0.25
C LYS A 124 21.72 14.61 -0.83
N LEU A 125 20.94 13.69 -1.40
CA LEU A 125 19.87 14.01 -2.33
C LEU A 125 18.82 14.89 -1.62
N PHE A 126 18.54 16.07 -2.15
CA PHE A 126 17.56 16.99 -1.56
C PHE A 126 16.17 16.69 -2.15
N LEU A 127 15.31 16.01 -1.38
CA LEU A 127 13.94 15.72 -1.77
C LEU A 127 13.10 17.01 -1.66
N ARG A 128 12.68 17.56 -2.80
CA ARG A 128 11.67 18.63 -2.85
C ARG A 128 10.29 17.98 -2.96
N GLY A 129 9.41 18.23 -1.98
CA GLY A 129 8.03 17.78 -2.06
C GLY A 129 7.26 18.54 -3.13
N SER A 130 6.64 17.82 -4.06
CA SER A 130 5.56 18.34 -4.91
C SER A 130 4.26 18.22 -4.11
N ALA A 131 4.00 19.16 -3.21
CA ALA A 131 2.79 19.11 -2.40
C ALA A 131 1.59 19.64 -3.21
N THR A 132 0.85 18.74 -3.86
CA THR A 132 -0.60 18.95 -4.08
C THR A 132 -1.35 18.14 -3.02
N VAL A 133 -1.26 18.59 -1.78
CA VAL A 133 -2.18 18.10 -0.73
C VAL A 133 -3.55 18.68 -1.08
N PRO A 134 -4.59 17.88 -1.34
CA PRO A 134 -5.95 18.40 -1.37
C PRO A 134 -6.25 18.89 0.04
N SER A 135 -6.41 20.20 0.19
CA SER A 135 -6.78 20.85 1.44
C SER A 135 -8.08 20.24 1.97
N GLN A 136 -8.00 19.30 2.91
CA GLN A 136 -9.13 19.02 3.78
C GLN A 136 -9.16 20.12 4.83
N GLU A 137 -9.99 21.14 4.60
CA GLU A 137 -10.33 22.11 5.63
C GLU A 137 -10.98 21.39 6.83
N PRO A 138 -10.58 21.70 8.07
CA PRO A 138 -11.31 21.23 9.22
C PRO A 138 -12.60 22.05 9.32
N HIS A 139 -13.73 21.49 8.88
CA HIS A 139 -15.02 22.10 9.12
C HIS A 139 -15.25 22.21 10.64
N GLY A 140 -15.13 23.43 11.14
CA GLY A 140 -15.40 23.78 12.52
C GLY A 140 -16.85 23.46 12.88
N HIS A 141 -17.02 22.53 13.81
CA HIS A 141 -18.29 22.34 14.50
C HIS A 141 -18.56 23.58 15.35
N ARG A 142 -19.40 24.49 14.84
CA ARG A 142 -20.02 25.55 15.65
C ARG A 142 -20.95 24.86 16.65
N SER A 143 -20.54 24.82 17.92
CA SER A 143 -21.44 24.58 19.04
C SER A 143 -22.45 25.73 19.09
N ALA A 144 -23.73 25.41 18.90
CA ALA A 144 -24.83 26.28 19.26
C ALA A 144 -25.24 25.92 20.70
N GLU A 145 -24.74 26.68 21.67
CA GLU A 145 -25.37 26.83 22.98
C GLU A 145 -26.02 28.22 23.02
N SER A 146 -27.34 28.26 23.01
CA SER A 146 -28.24 29.18 23.75
C SER A 146 -29.69 28.88 23.40
#